data_AF-A0A352NDZ6-F1
#
_entry.id   AF-A0A352NDZ6-F1
#
_cell.length_a   1.000
_cell.length_b   1.000
_cell.length_c   1.000
_cell.angle_alpha   90.00
_cell.angle_beta   90.00
_cell.angle_gamma   90.00
#
_symmetry.space_group_name_H-M   'P 1'
#
loop_
_entity.id
_entity.type
_entity.pdbx_description
1 polymer ?
#
loop_
_entity_poly.entity_id
_entity_poly.type
_entity_poly.pdbx_seq_one_letter_code
_entity_poly.pdbx_strand_id
1 'polypeptide(L)'
;MQSSETITENIFRSFYGPDTFIEKSAIDKSYGFKSKNGTSFAGYPDFFLDLPDFAIIVEAKPLLHSRAEEEVKFYMTTNNIKKNMVGIAVSGRELSQIKVTYFFKKTDSDEIEKFNIKDKLLTIENIGKALSKRVSGETISDEQLVSILKSINEKFHDGGIKDTYRSLFFSGIMIALTNTNFRSIYLNIQEPTDQEIATTSVTILNAHYMNKSILQAVDTQLGLKVNNLSKEFSWRDQFSFIKNIDLPLLTYKQLISQIHNKIFIPYQYEEKQDILGKAYKIFLSRAGKIENKNIILTPDHIKELMVKLARLNVNDVVIDTCTDSGGFLMEAMETLYNLAKDDEDKLEEIRNRQLIGFEIDPVLFSLACSNMFLHGDGRSNMLFRNSLLNVSDNTIMNNKDDVLLE
;
A
#
# COMPACT_ATOMS: atom_id res chain seq x y z
N MET A 1 6.44 -14.79 -46.32
CA MET A 1 6.68 -15.73 -45.20
C MET A 1 5.63 -15.46 -44.14
N GLN A 2 4.75 -16.42 -43.82
CA GLN A 2 3.92 -16.33 -42.61
C GLN A 2 4.87 -16.27 -41.41
N SER A 3 4.92 -15.13 -40.73
CA SER A 3 5.68 -14.99 -39.49
C SER A 3 4.98 -15.83 -38.42
N SER A 4 5.63 -16.88 -37.93
CA SER A 4 5.08 -17.76 -36.89
C SER A 4 4.88 -17.00 -35.57
N GLU A 5 3.74 -17.21 -34.91
CA GLU A 5 3.41 -16.68 -33.57
C GLU A 5 4.30 -17.29 -32.46
N THR A 6 4.90 -18.46 -32.74
CA THR A 6 5.72 -19.25 -31.82
C THR A 6 6.82 -18.47 -31.10
N ILE A 7 7.45 -17.48 -31.75
CA ILE A 7 8.53 -16.71 -31.12
C ILE A 7 7.96 -15.80 -30.02
N THR A 8 6.85 -15.11 -30.31
CA THR A 8 6.17 -14.25 -29.33
C THR A 8 5.64 -15.07 -28.16
N GLU A 9 5.03 -16.21 -28.45
CA GLU A 9 4.58 -17.19 -27.46
C GLU A 9 5.73 -17.70 -26.57
N ASN A 10 6.91 -17.96 -27.14
CA ASN A 10 8.07 -18.42 -26.38
C ASN A 10 8.63 -17.33 -25.45
N ILE A 11 8.58 -16.05 -25.86
CA ILE A 11 8.95 -14.93 -24.98
C ILE A 11 7.99 -14.87 -23.78
N PHE A 12 6.69 -14.98 -24.03
CA PHE A 12 5.68 -15.02 -22.98
C PHE A 12 5.88 -16.22 -22.02
N ARG A 13 6.08 -17.43 -22.56
CA ARG A 13 6.37 -18.65 -21.79
C ARG A 13 7.65 -18.54 -20.97
N SER A 14 8.69 -17.92 -21.52
CA SER A 14 9.96 -17.75 -20.81
C SER A 14 9.82 -16.82 -19.61
N PHE A 15 8.94 -15.82 -19.69
CA PHE A 15 8.69 -14.88 -18.59
C PHE A 15 7.83 -15.50 -17.47
N TYR A 16 6.70 -16.11 -17.81
CA TYR A 16 5.75 -16.64 -16.82
C TYR A 16 6.06 -18.07 -16.37
N GLY A 17 6.89 -18.80 -17.10
CA GLY A 17 7.12 -20.23 -16.92
C GLY A 17 6.21 -21.08 -17.81
N PRO A 18 6.69 -22.24 -18.30
CA PRO A 18 6.01 -23.03 -19.33
C PRO A 18 4.68 -23.63 -18.86
N ASP A 19 4.53 -23.92 -17.57
CA ASP A 19 3.36 -24.60 -17.00
C ASP A 19 2.38 -23.65 -16.30
N THR A 20 2.65 -22.34 -16.36
CA THR A 20 1.89 -21.33 -15.61
C THR A 20 0.55 -21.00 -16.27
N PHE A 21 0.51 -20.97 -17.60
CA PHE A 21 -0.73 -20.75 -18.35
C PHE A 21 -1.14 -22.01 -19.10
N ILE A 22 -2.44 -22.26 -19.17
CA ILE A 22 -3.04 -23.30 -19.99
C ILE A 22 -2.96 -22.85 -21.45
N GLU A 23 -2.29 -23.63 -22.29
CA GLU A 23 -2.21 -23.37 -23.72
C GLU A 23 -3.55 -23.69 -24.41
N LYS A 24 -3.83 -23.00 -25.51
CA LYS A 24 -5.01 -23.13 -26.38
C LYS A 24 -5.60 -24.53 -26.53
N SER A 25 -4.75 -25.54 -26.73
CA SER A 25 -5.16 -26.92 -26.98
C SER A 25 -5.67 -27.67 -25.74
N ALA A 26 -5.30 -27.19 -24.56
CA ALA A 26 -5.63 -27.78 -23.26
C ALA A 26 -6.73 -27.02 -22.50
N ILE A 27 -7.24 -25.90 -23.04
CA ILE A 27 -8.30 -25.12 -22.41
C ILE A 27 -9.61 -25.91 -22.43
N ASP A 28 -10.19 -26.14 -21.24
CA ASP A 28 -11.43 -26.88 -21.08
C ASP A 28 -12.61 -26.18 -21.77
N LYS A 29 -13.49 -26.97 -22.41
CA LYS A 29 -14.68 -26.47 -23.11
C LYS A 29 -15.68 -25.77 -22.19
N SER A 30 -15.68 -26.09 -20.90
CA SER A 30 -16.56 -25.49 -19.88
C SER A 30 -16.37 -23.98 -19.75
N TYR A 31 -15.18 -23.45 -20.05
CA TYR A 31 -14.91 -22.00 -20.08
C TYR A 31 -15.68 -21.26 -21.19
N GLY A 32 -16.21 -21.99 -22.17
CA GLY A 32 -17.21 -21.45 -23.12
C GLY A 32 -16.69 -20.46 -24.15
N PHE A 33 -15.38 -20.42 -24.42
CA PHE A 33 -14.81 -19.58 -25.46
C PHE A 33 -15.36 -19.92 -26.86
N LYS A 34 -15.61 -18.91 -27.69
CA LYS A 34 -16.18 -19.08 -29.04
C LYS A 34 -15.19 -18.74 -30.14
N SER A 35 -15.46 -19.20 -31.36
CA SER A 35 -14.65 -18.86 -32.53
C SER A 35 -14.80 -17.40 -32.93
N LYS A 36 -13.66 -16.69 -33.03
CA LYS A 36 -13.54 -15.33 -33.58
C LYS A 36 -14.00 -15.22 -35.03
N ASN A 37 -14.04 -16.34 -35.77
CA ASN A 37 -14.48 -16.37 -37.16
C ASN A 37 -16.01 -16.63 -37.29
N GLY A 38 -16.78 -16.59 -36.20
CA GLY A 38 -18.23 -16.79 -36.22
C GLY A 38 -18.66 -18.22 -36.62
N THR A 39 -17.75 -19.19 -36.50
CA THR A 39 -18.05 -20.60 -36.80
C THR A 39 -18.73 -21.27 -35.61
N SER A 40 -19.43 -22.39 -35.86
CA SER A 40 -20.03 -23.22 -34.80
C SER A 40 -19.00 -23.98 -33.94
N PHE A 41 -17.71 -23.87 -34.28
CA PHE A 41 -16.62 -24.49 -33.53
C PHE A 41 -16.19 -23.61 -32.36
N ALA A 42 -15.68 -24.24 -31.30
CA ALA A 42 -15.00 -23.54 -30.23
C ALA A 42 -13.73 -22.86 -30.77
N GLY A 43 -13.48 -21.64 -30.32
CA GLY A 43 -12.22 -20.94 -30.55
C GLY A 43 -11.67 -20.54 -29.18
N TYR A 44 -10.35 -20.55 -29.07
CA TYR A 44 -9.68 -20.43 -27.79
C TYR A 44 -8.58 -19.38 -27.87
N PRO A 45 -8.34 -18.64 -26.77
CA PRO A 45 -7.19 -17.77 -26.67
C PRO A 45 -5.89 -18.58 -26.74
N ASP A 46 -4.79 -17.92 -27.08
CA ASP A 46 -3.47 -18.59 -27.14
C ASP A 46 -3.04 -19.11 -25.76
N PHE A 47 -3.27 -18.31 -24.71
CA PHE A 47 -3.06 -18.73 -23.32
C PHE A 47 -4.21 -18.31 -22.40
N PHE A 48 -4.42 -19.09 -21.35
CA PHE A 48 -5.45 -18.84 -20.34
C PHE A 48 -4.97 -19.25 -18.94
N LEU A 49 -5.35 -18.48 -17.92
CA LEU A 49 -5.08 -18.81 -16.52
C LEU A 49 -6.31 -18.48 -15.66
N ASP A 50 -6.76 -19.46 -14.88
CA ASP A 50 -7.90 -19.33 -13.97
C ASP A 50 -7.39 -19.26 -12.52
N LEU A 51 -7.47 -18.08 -11.89
CA LEU A 51 -7.09 -17.86 -10.49
C LEU A 51 -8.34 -17.80 -9.60
N PRO A 52 -8.22 -17.94 -8.27
CA PRO A 52 -9.38 -17.86 -7.37
C PRO A 52 -10.22 -16.57 -7.56
N ASP A 53 -9.55 -15.42 -7.66
CA ASP A 53 -10.20 -14.10 -7.62
C ASP A 53 -10.47 -13.50 -9.02
N PHE A 54 -9.68 -13.87 -10.03
CA PHE A 54 -9.78 -13.34 -11.39
C PHE A 54 -9.26 -14.35 -12.42
N ALA A 55 -9.50 -14.11 -13.71
CA ALA A 55 -8.94 -14.91 -14.80
C ALA A 55 -8.10 -14.06 -15.75
N ILE A 56 -7.10 -14.67 -16.40
CA ILE A 56 -6.22 -14.01 -17.36
C ILE A 56 -6.37 -14.68 -18.72
N ILE A 57 -6.61 -13.87 -19.76
CA ILE A 57 -6.77 -14.29 -21.16
C ILE A 57 -5.67 -13.62 -21.96
N VAL A 58 -4.95 -14.36 -22.81
CA VAL A 58 -3.79 -13.84 -23.55
C VAL A 58 -3.90 -14.16 -25.03
N GLU A 59 -3.58 -13.17 -25.86
CA GLU A 59 -3.39 -13.33 -27.30
C GLU A 59 -2.01 -12.84 -27.72
N ALA A 60 -1.31 -13.69 -28.47
CA ALA A 60 0.02 -13.40 -28.98
C ALA A 60 -0.02 -13.21 -30.50
N LYS A 61 0.64 -12.17 -31.00
CA LYS A 61 0.79 -11.94 -32.45
C LYS A 61 2.24 -11.63 -32.80
N PRO A 62 2.73 -12.01 -33.99
CA PRO A 62 4.14 -11.84 -34.32
C PRO A 62 4.54 -10.36 -34.41
N LEU A 63 3.66 -9.55 -35.02
CA LEU A 63 3.91 -8.13 -35.34
C LEU A 63 2.67 -7.23 -35.20
N LEU A 64 1.48 -7.73 -35.57
CA LEU A 64 0.27 -6.90 -35.65
C LEU A 64 -0.42 -6.77 -34.27
N HIS A 65 0.07 -5.86 -33.43
CA HIS A 65 -0.41 -5.67 -32.06
C HIS A 65 -1.92 -5.39 -31.96
N SER A 66 -2.46 -4.59 -32.87
CA SER A 66 -3.90 -4.26 -32.89
C SER A 66 -4.77 -5.51 -33.02
N ARG A 67 -4.30 -6.53 -33.73
CA ARG A 67 -5.01 -7.81 -33.85
C ARG A 67 -4.98 -8.61 -32.55
N ALA A 68 -3.88 -8.57 -31.79
CA ALA A 68 -3.83 -9.16 -30.46
C ALA A 68 -4.82 -8.45 -29.52
N GLU A 69 -4.92 -7.11 -29.59
CA GLU A 69 -5.87 -6.32 -28.82
C GLU A 69 -7.34 -6.60 -29.18
N GLU A 70 -7.66 -6.76 -30.47
CA GLU A 70 -9.00 -7.13 -30.92
C GLU A 70 -9.40 -8.53 -30.45
N GLU A 71 -8.51 -9.50 -30.64
CA GLU A 71 -8.79 -10.90 -30.34
C GLU A 71 -8.90 -11.14 -28.82
N VAL A 72 -8.05 -10.52 -28.00
CA VAL A 72 -8.15 -10.68 -26.53
C VAL A 72 -9.45 -10.09 -26.00
N LYS A 73 -9.88 -8.92 -26.49
CA LYS A 73 -11.16 -8.30 -26.12
C LYS A 73 -12.34 -9.17 -26.51
N PHE A 74 -12.30 -9.77 -27.69
CA PHE A 74 -13.31 -10.72 -28.14
C PHE A 74 -13.44 -11.91 -27.17
N TYR A 75 -12.31 -12.49 -26.75
CA TYR A 75 -12.34 -13.61 -25.80
C TYR A 75 -12.78 -13.19 -24.40
N MET A 76 -12.48 -11.96 -23.95
CA MET A 76 -12.97 -11.42 -22.67
C MET A 76 -14.49 -11.22 -22.63
N THR A 77 -15.14 -10.95 -23.76
CA THR A 77 -16.61 -10.82 -23.84
C THR A 77 -17.32 -12.11 -24.16
N THR A 78 -16.61 -13.08 -24.75
CA THR A 78 -17.23 -14.27 -25.35
C THR A 78 -16.79 -15.56 -24.66
N ASN A 79 -17.20 -15.71 -23.40
CA ASN A 79 -16.89 -16.84 -22.52
C ASN A 79 -17.97 -17.03 -21.42
N ASN A 80 -17.82 -18.06 -20.58
CA ASN A 80 -18.71 -18.36 -19.45
C ASN A 80 -18.12 -18.00 -18.07
N ILE A 81 -17.01 -17.29 -18.01
CA ILE A 81 -16.27 -16.98 -16.78
C ILE A 81 -17.05 -15.97 -15.93
N LYS A 82 -17.16 -16.22 -14.63
CA LYS A 82 -17.90 -15.39 -13.64
C LYS A 82 -16.95 -14.77 -12.61
N LYS A 83 -15.87 -14.19 -13.10
CA LYS A 83 -14.83 -13.51 -12.31
C LYS A 83 -14.40 -12.23 -13.01
N ASN A 84 -13.68 -11.37 -12.29
CA ASN A 84 -12.95 -10.29 -12.93
C ASN A 84 -11.97 -10.89 -13.94
N MET A 85 -11.75 -10.21 -15.05
CA MET A 85 -10.87 -10.72 -16.11
C MET A 85 -9.80 -9.70 -16.45
N VAL A 86 -8.61 -10.19 -16.73
CA VAL A 86 -7.51 -9.43 -17.33
C VAL A 86 -7.22 -9.99 -18.71
N GLY A 87 -7.22 -9.13 -19.72
CA GLY A 87 -6.77 -9.45 -21.06
C GLY A 87 -5.34 -8.97 -21.28
N ILE A 88 -4.47 -9.80 -21.85
CA ILE A 88 -3.12 -9.44 -22.25
C ILE A 88 -2.99 -9.60 -23.77
N ALA A 89 -2.75 -8.50 -24.47
CA ALA A 89 -2.33 -8.52 -25.87
C ALA A 89 -0.82 -8.41 -25.93
N VAL A 90 -0.15 -9.36 -26.56
CA VAL A 90 1.32 -9.39 -26.70
C VAL A 90 1.71 -9.46 -28.17
N SER A 91 2.67 -8.65 -28.58
CA SER A 91 3.31 -8.82 -29.88
C SER A 91 4.78 -8.45 -29.91
N GLY A 92 5.49 -8.91 -30.93
CA GLY A 92 6.93 -8.69 -31.08
C GLY A 92 7.73 -9.99 -31.03
N ARG A 93 8.92 -9.96 -31.62
CA ARG A 93 9.78 -11.14 -31.79
C ARG A 93 11.06 -11.08 -30.96
N GLU A 94 11.28 -9.97 -30.26
CA GLU A 94 12.41 -9.73 -29.36
C GLU A 94 11.88 -9.06 -28.10
N LEU A 95 12.42 -9.43 -26.93
CA LEU A 95 11.96 -8.90 -25.64
C LEU A 95 12.17 -7.37 -25.55
N SER A 96 13.23 -6.84 -26.16
CA SER A 96 13.53 -5.40 -26.19
C SER A 96 12.54 -4.56 -27.02
N GLN A 97 11.75 -5.22 -27.88
CA GLN A 97 10.78 -4.58 -28.77
C GLN A 97 9.35 -5.13 -28.56
N ILE A 98 9.14 -5.84 -27.45
CA ILE A 98 7.84 -6.40 -27.13
C ILE A 98 6.83 -5.28 -26.94
N LYS A 99 5.62 -5.48 -27.46
CA LYS A 99 4.47 -4.63 -27.19
C LYS A 99 3.50 -5.40 -26.33
N VAL A 100 3.03 -4.74 -25.28
CA VAL A 100 2.12 -5.35 -24.32
C VAL A 100 1.03 -4.35 -23.98
N THR A 101 -0.22 -4.76 -24.14
CA THR A 101 -1.38 -4.03 -23.63
C THR A 101 -2.14 -4.92 -22.66
N TYR A 102 -2.44 -4.39 -21.48
CA TYR A 102 -3.34 -5.01 -20.53
C TYR A 102 -4.73 -4.36 -20.58
N PHE A 103 -5.77 -5.18 -20.45
CA PHE A 103 -7.16 -4.79 -20.30
C PHE A 103 -7.76 -5.43 -19.06
N PHE A 104 -8.80 -4.82 -18.47
CA PHE A 104 -9.60 -5.47 -17.43
C PHE A 104 -11.10 -5.33 -17.70
N LYS A 105 -11.86 -6.31 -17.18
CA LYS A 105 -13.32 -6.35 -17.19
C LYS A 105 -13.81 -6.79 -15.83
N LYS A 106 -14.72 -6.03 -15.22
CA LYS A 106 -15.36 -6.41 -13.95
C LYS A 106 -16.38 -7.52 -14.20
N THR A 107 -16.60 -8.41 -13.24
CA THR A 107 -17.57 -9.53 -13.38
C THR A 107 -18.95 -9.05 -13.84
N ASP A 108 -19.41 -7.93 -13.28
CA ASP A 108 -20.77 -7.39 -13.50
C ASP A 108 -20.82 -6.25 -14.53
N SER A 109 -19.76 -6.05 -15.32
CA SER A 109 -19.70 -5.03 -16.37
C SER A 109 -19.31 -5.63 -17.71
N ASP A 110 -19.89 -5.12 -18.79
CA ASP A 110 -19.45 -5.43 -20.17
C ASP A 110 -18.40 -4.46 -20.70
N GLU A 111 -18.08 -3.42 -19.93
CA GLU A 111 -17.01 -2.49 -20.29
C GLU A 111 -15.63 -3.14 -20.11
N ILE A 112 -14.80 -2.95 -21.13
CA ILE A 112 -13.38 -3.33 -21.10
C ILE A 112 -12.57 -2.05 -21.05
N GLU A 113 -11.83 -1.90 -19.96
CA GLU A 113 -10.95 -0.75 -19.72
C GLU A 113 -9.48 -1.16 -19.91
N LYS A 114 -8.63 -0.20 -20.25
CA LYS A 114 -7.20 -0.42 -20.51
C LYS A 114 -6.38 -0.03 -19.26
N PHE A 115 -5.41 -0.86 -18.88
CA PHE A 115 -4.40 -0.44 -17.91
C PHE A 115 -3.43 0.56 -18.56
N ASN A 116 -2.90 1.48 -17.76
CA ASN A 116 -1.94 2.48 -18.16
C ASN A 116 -0.50 1.97 -17.96
N ILE A 117 -0.18 0.85 -18.60
CA ILE A 117 1.15 0.22 -18.62
C ILE A 117 1.66 0.26 -20.07
N LYS A 118 2.97 0.44 -20.25
CA LYS A 118 3.56 0.49 -21.58
C LYS A 118 4.57 -0.64 -21.78
N ASP A 119 4.27 -1.53 -22.72
CA ASP A 119 5.23 -2.42 -23.40
C ASP A 119 6.12 -3.25 -22.46
N LYS A 120 5.54 -3.73 -21.35
CA LYS A 120 6.24 -4.51 -20.31
C LYS A 120 5.36 -5.65 -19.83
N LEU A 121 5.96 -6.81 -19.54
CA LEU A 121 5.27 -7.93 -18.89
C LEU A 121 5.33 -7.76 -17.35
N LEU A 122 4.19 -7.92 -16.69
CA LEU A 122 4.05 -7.90 -15.23
C LEU A 122 3.93 -9.30 -14.65
N THR A 123 4.40 -9.52 -13.42
CA THR A 123 4.13 -10.75 -12.67
C THR A 123 2.63 -10.93 -12.39
N ILE A 124 2.19 -12.16 -12.14
CA ILE A 124 0.76 -12.46 -11.84
C ILE A 124 0.29 -11.73 -10.58
N GLU A 125 1.15 -11.67 -9.56
CA GLU A 125 0.87 -10.93 -8.32
C GLU A 125 0.59 -9.44 -8.61
N ASN A 126 1.44 -8.83 -9.44
CA ASN A 126 1.36 -7.42 -9.78
C ASN A 126 0.15 -7.09 -10.66
N ILE A 127 -0.25 -8.02 -11.53
CA ILE A 127 -1.53 -7.93 -12.25
C ILE A 127 -2.71 -7.94 -11.27
N GLY A 128 -2.70 -8.83 -10.27
CA GLY A 128 -3.74 -8.92 -9.25
C GLY A 128 -3.90 -7.63 -8.44
N LYS A 129 -2.78 -7.05 -7.99
CA LYS A 129 -2.76 -5.75 -7.28
C LYS A 129 -3.32 -4.62 -8.12
N ALA A 130 -2.90 -4.51 -9.38
CA ALA A 130 -3.38 -3.48 -10.29
C ALA A 130 -4.90 -3.62 -10.57
N LEU A 131 -5.40 -4.85 -10.68
CA LEU A 131 -6.82 -5.12 -10.89
C LEU A 131 -7.67 -4.75 -9.66
N SER A 132 -7.26 -5.18 -8.46
CA SER A 132 -8.02 -4.92 -7.23
C SER A 132 -8.24 -3.42 -7.01
N LYS A 133 -7.22 -2.61 -7.29
CA LYS A 133 -7.28 -1.14 -7.20
C LYS A 133 -8.41 -0.53 -8.05
N ARG A 134 -8.72 -1.13 -9.20
CA ARG A 134 -9.71 -0.60 -10.16
C ARG A 134 -11.10 -1.18 -9.94
N VAL A 135 -11.20 -2.38 -9.38
CA VAL A 135 -12.48 -3.03 -9.10
C VAL A 135 -13.17 -2.38 -7.90
N SER A 136 -12.45 -2.04 -6.84
CA SER A 136 -13.02 -1.73 -5.51
C SER A 136 -13.78 -0.41 -5.33
N GLY A 137 -13.68 0.56 -6.25
CA GLY A 137 -14.68 1.62 -6.52
C GLY A 137 -15.16 2.60 -5.42
N GLU A 138 -14.99 2.37 -4.12
CA GLU A 138 -15.48 3.26 -3.06
C GLU A 138 -14.35 4.12 -2.47
N THR A 139 -14.43 5.43 -2.72
CA THR A 139 -13.50 6.46 -2.23
C THR A 139 -14.13 7.28 -1.11
N ILE A 140 -13.35 7.70 -0.12
CA ILE A 140 -13.81 8.65 0.92
C ILE A 140 -13.46 10.09 0.49
N SER A 141 -14.45 11.00 0.53
CA SER A 141 -14.15 12.41 0.21
C SER A 141 -13.29 13.06 1.30
N ASP A 142 -12.49 14.05 0.92
CA ASP A 142 -11.64 14.80 1.84
C ASP A 142 -12.45 15.46 2.98
N GLU A 143 -13.63 16.02 2.68
CA GLU A 143 -14.51 16.62 3.69
C GLU A 143 -15.04 15.57 4.67
N GLN A 144 -15.41 14.39 4.16
CA GLN A 144 -15.87 13.27 4.98
C GLN A 144 -14.75 12.77 5.90
N LEU A 145 -13.54 12.59 5.37
CA LEU A 145 -12.38 12.18 6.15
C LEU A 145 -12.08 13.19 7.26
N VAL A 146 -12.05 14.48 6.95
CA VAL A 146 -11.81 15.55 7.94
C VAL A 146 -12.88 15.52 9.05
N SER A 147 -14.15 15.33 8.69
CA SER A 147 -15.26 15.22 9.66
C SER A 147 -15.08 14.02 10.59
N ILE A 148 -14.73 12.85 10.04
CA ILE A 148 -14.49 11.63 10.83
C ILE A 148 -13.29 11.80 11.75
N LEU A 149 -12.18 12.37 11.26
CA LEU A 149 -10.98 12.62 12.07
C LEU A 149 -11.27 13.61 13.21
N LYS A 150 -12.06 14.66 12.98
CA LYS A 150 -12.50 15.56 14.07
C LYS A 150 -13.29 14.82 15.15
N SER A 151 -14.23 13.95 14.75
CA SER A 151 -14.99 13.12 15.68
C SER A 151 -14.11 12.14 16.47
N ILE A 152 -13.11 11.53 15.82
CA ILE A 152 -12.14 10.66 16.50
C ILE A 152 -11.30 11.45 17.51
N ASN A 153 -10.85 12.66 17.15
CA ASN A 153 -10.07 13.52 18.04
C ASN A 153 -10.84 13.88 19.32
N GLU A 154 -12.15 14.11 19.20
CA GLU A 154 -13.04 14.35 20.34
C GLU A 154 -13.11 13.13 21.26
N LYS A 155 -13.34 11.93 20.70
CA LYS A 155 -13.36 10.70 21.49
C LYS A 155 -12.03 10.41 22.19
N PHE A 156 -10.90 10.67 21.52
CA PHE A 156 -9.59 10.56 22.15
C PHE A 156 -9.39 11.57 23.28
N HIS A 157 -9.88 12.80 23.11
CA HIS A 157 -9.82 13.83 24.14
C HIS A 157 -10.65 13.47 25.37
N ASP A 158 -11.91 13.08 25.15
CA ASP A 158 -12.84 12.67 26.21
C ASP A 158 -12.32 11.43 26.96
N GLY A 159 -11.59 10.57 26.25
CA GLY A 159 -10.85 9.43 26.79
C GLY A 159 -9.54 9.75 27.50
N GLY A 160 -9.21 11.03 27.71
CA GLY A 160 -8.01 11.45 28.45
C GLY A 160 -6.68 11.25 27.70
N ILE A 161 -6.71 10.95 26.40
CA ILE A 161 -5.49 10.75 25.61
C ILE A 161 -4.85 12.11 25.34
N LYS A 162 -3.58 12.26 25.76
CA LYS A 162 -2.80 13.47 25.54
C LYS A 162 -2.69 13.77 24.04
N ASP A 163 -2.88 15.03 23.69
CA ASP A 163 -2.69 15.58 22.34
C ASP A 163 -1.47 15.02 21.61
N THR A 164 -0.33 14.99 22.29
CA THR A 164 0.97 14.51 21.82
C THR A 164 1.00 13.03 21.44
N TYR A 165 0.06 12.22 21.96
CA TYR A 165 -0.03 10.79 21.68
C TYR A 165 -1.17 10.42 20.74
N ARG A 166 -2.13 11.31 20.46
CA ARG A 166 -3.32 10.97 19.66
C ARG A 166 -2.97 10.49 18.26
N SER A 167 -2.00 11.14 17.61
CA SER A 167 -1.58 10.78 16.27
C SER A 167 -0.84 9.46 16.23
N LEU A 168 0.06 9.24 17.19
CA LEU A 168 0.78 7.98 17.31
C LEU A 168 -0.16 6.84 17.73
N PHE A 169 -1.18 7.13 18.52
CA PHE A 169 -2.20 6.15 18.87
C PHE A 169 -3.05 5.76 17.67
N PHE A 170 -3.51 6.75 16.91
CA PHE A 170 -4.24 6.53 15.68
C PHE A 170 -3.42 5.73 14.66
N SER A 171 -2.14 6.07 14.48
CA SER A 171 -1.25 5.30 13.60
C SER A 171 -1.08 3.87 14.10
N GLY A 172 -0.95 3.67 15.41
CA GLY A 172 -0.91 2.35 16.04
C GLY A 172 -2.15 1.51 15.76
N ILE A 173 -3.35 2.11 15.80
CA ILE A 173 -4.60 1.42 15.42
C ILE A 173 -4.60 1.09 13.92
N MET A 174 -4.24 2.03 13.05
CA MET A 174 -4.18 1.81 11.60
C MET A 174 -3.22 0.67 11.23
N ILE A 175 -2.05 0.62 11.87
CA ILE A 175 -1.08 -0.46 11.70
C ILE A 175 -1.62 -1.77 12.27
N ALA A 176 -2.24 -1.75 13.46
CA ALA A 176 -2.84 -2.95 14.02
C ALA A 176 -3.92 -3.53 13.08
N LEU A 177 -4.69 -2.66 12.41
CA LEU A 177 -5.69 -3.06 11.42
C LEU A 177 -5.09 -3.67 10.16
N THR A 178 -3.80 -3.51 9.82
CA THR A 178 -3.18 -4.28 8.72
C THR A 178 -2.97 -5.75 9.10
N ASN A 179 -2.93 -6.08 10.40
CA ASN A 179 -2.82 -7.45 10.89
C ASN A 179 -4.18 -8.19 10.81
N THR A 180 -4.25 -9.23 9.97
CA THR A 180 -5.47 -10.01 9.75
C THR A 180 -6.01 -10.68 11.02
N ASN A 181 -5.12 -11.16 11.90
CA ASN A 181 -5.53 -11.76 13.17
C ASN A 181 -6.13 -10.72 14.12
N PHE A 182 -5.55 -9.51 14.20
CA PHE A 182 -6.12 -8.43 14.99
C PHE A 182 -7.53 -8.08 14.50
N ARG A 183 -7.72 -7.95 13.16
CA ARG A 183 -9.02 -7.65 12.55
C ARG A 183 -10.08 -8.70 12.90
N SER A 184 -9.73 -9.98 12.99
CA SER A 184 -10.69 -11.05 13.27
C SER A 184 -11.10 -11.13 14.75
N ILE A 185 -10.26 -10.65 15.68
CA ILE A 185 -10.49 -10.84 17.12
C ILE A 185 -10.95 -9.59 17.87
N TYR A 186 -10.65 -8.36 17.42
CA TYR A 186 -10.76 -7.16 18.29
C TYR A 186 -12.19 -6.92 18.82
N LEU A 187 -13.23 -7.20 18.04
CA LEU A 187 -14.63 -7.08 18.48
C LEU A 187 -14.98 -8.07 19.60
N ASN A 188 -14.31 -9.21 19.64
CA ASN A 188 -14.57 -10.31 20.58
C ASN A 188 -13.66 -10.29 21.82
N ILE A 189 -12.67 -9.39 21.88
CA ILE A 189 -11.82 -9.21 23.07
C ILE A 189 -12.69 -8.92 24.30
N GLN A 190 -12.43 -9.60 25.40
CA GLN A 190 -13.16 -9.43 26.67
C GLN A 190 -12.36 -8.59 27.66
N GLU A 191 -13.00 -8.16 28.74
CA GLU A 191 -12.32 -7.57 29.89
C GLU A 191 -11.56 -8.66 30.68
N PRO A 192 -10.51 -8.30 31.43
CA PRO A 192 -9.88 -9.20 32.40
C PRO A 192 -10.90 -9.73 33.40
N THR A 193 -10.76 -10.99 33.80
CA THR A 193 -11.67 -11.62 34.77
C THR A 193 -11.35 -11.18 36.20
N ASP A 194 -12.34 -11.23 37.09
CA ASP A 194 -12.16 -10.89 38.52
C ASP A 194 -11.04 -11.71 39.19
N GLN A 195 -10.84 -12.96 38.77
CA GLN A 195 -9.77 -13.83 39.26
C GLN A 195 -8.37 -13.33 38.84
N GLU A 196 -8.23 -12.85 37.60
CA GLU A 196 -6.97 -12.29 37.09
C GLU A 196 -6.63 -10.97 37.76
N ILE A 197 -7.65 -10.15 38.04
CA ILE A 197 -7.50 -8.89 38.79
C ILE A 197 -7.07 -9.19 40.23
N ALA A 198 -7.68 -10.19 40.89
CA ALA A 198 -7.38 -10.54 42.27
C ALA A 198 -5.99 -11.16 42.48
N THR A 199 -5.38 -11.72 41.44
CA THR A 199 -4.04 -12.36 41.51
C THR A 199 -2.88 -11.38 41.30
N THR A 200 -3.17 -10.12 40.98
CA THR A 200 -2.16 -9.10 40.69
C THR A 200 -2.27 -7.94 41.68
N SER A 201 -1.14 -7.44 42.20
CA SER A 201 -1.10 -6.30 43.12
C SER A 201 -1.24 -4.92 42.43
N VAL A 202 -1.54 -4.90 41.14
CA VAL A 202 -1.58 -3.73 40.27
C VAL A 202 -2.97 -3.64 39.64
N THR A 203 -3.51 -2.42 39.54
CA THR A 203 -4.78 -2.17 38.84
C THR A 203 -4.67 -2.56 37.36
N ILE A 204 -5.50 -3.52 36.93
CA ILE A 204 -5.61 -3.92 35.53
C ILE A 204 -6.75 -3.12 34.90
N LEU A 205 -6.48 -2.43 33.80
CA LEU A 205 -7.50 -1.68 33.05
C LEU A 205 -8.47 -2.64 32.34
N ASN A 206 -9.74 -2.27 32.20
CA ASN A 206 -10.72 -3.03 31.42
C ASN A 206 -10.25 -3.24 29.97
N ALA A 207 -9.53 -2.27 29.41
CA ALA A 207 -8.95 -2.32 28.08
C ALA A 207 -7.64 -3.13 27.97
N HIS A 208 -7.15 -3.78 29.03
CA HIS A 208 -5.82 -4.40 29.07
C HIS A 208 -5.55 -5.34 27.88
N TYR A 209 -6.46 -6.26 27.59
CA TYR A 209 -6.29 -7.20 26.46
C TYR A 209 -6.38 -6.53 25.10
N MET A 210 -7.17 -5.46 24.96
CA MET A 210 -7.21 -4.65 23.75
C MET A 210 -5.86 -3.95 23.53
N ASN A 211 -5.33 -3.29 24.56
CA ASN A 211 -4.03 -2.60 24.52
C ASN A 211 -2.91 -3.57 24.16
N LYS A 212 -2.88 -4.76 24.78
CA LYS A 212 -1.91 -5.81 24.48
C LYS A 212 -2.00 -6.30 23.02
N SER A 213 -3.21 -6.48 22.52
CA SER A 213 -3.44 -6.96 21.14
C SER A 213 -3.00 -5.93 20.10
N ILE A 214 -3.28 -4.64 20.32
CA ILE A 214 -2.81 -3.54 19.45
C ILE A 214 -1.28 -3.51 19.43
N LEU A 215 -0.64 -3.53 20.60
CA LEU A 215 0.83 -3.51 20.72
C LEU A 215 1.48 -4.70 20.01
N GLN A 216 0.93 -5.90 20.19
CA GLN A 216 1.42 -7.10 19.51
C GLN A 216 1.28 -6.98 17.99
N ALA A 217 0.15 -6.45 17.51
CA ALA A 217 -0.07 -6.25 16.08
C ALA A 217 0.92 -5.23 15.50
N VAL A 218 1.12 -4.09 16.17
CA VAL A 218 2.10 -3.06 15.77
C VAL A 218 3.51 -3.63 15.73
N ASP A 219 3.94 -4.31 16.79
CA ASP A 219 5.26 -4.94 16.88
C ASP A 219 5.47 -5.97 15.75
N THR A 220 4.46 -6.79 15.49
CA THR A 220 4.49 -7.79 14.41
C THR A 220 4.59 -7.13 13.03
N GLN A 221 3.82 -6.08 12.76
CA GLN A 221 3.77 -5.44 11.44
C GLN A 221 5.00 -4.56 11.18
N LEU A 222 5.42 -3.81 12.20
CA LEU A 222 6.56 -2.91 12.05
C LEU A 222 7.90 -3.63 12.12
N GLY A 223 8.02 -4.72 12.88
CA GLY A 223 9.23 -5.52 13.01
C GLY A 223 9.65 -6.30 11.76
N LEU A 224 8.81 -6.36 10.71
CA LEU A 224 9.11 -7.10 9.48
C LEU A 224 10.23 -6.49 8.62
N LYS A 225 10.51 -5.19 8.76
CA LYS A 225 11.58 -4.50 8.05
C LYS A 225 12.41 -3.67 9.03
N VAL A 226 13.71 -3.96 9.11
CA VAL A 226 14.68 -3.22 9.94
C VAL A 226 15.70 -2.59 9.02
N ASN A 227 15.89 -1.27 9.13
CA ASN A 227 16.95 -0.56 8.42
C ASN A 227 18.25 -0.63 9.25
N ASN A 228 19.27 -1.28 8.72
CA ASN A 228 20.56 -1.47 9.38
C ASN A 228 21.45 -0.21 9.42
N LEU A 229 21.09 0.85 8.68
CA LEU A 229 21.77 2.15 8.67
C LEU A 229 21.19 3.14 9.71
N SER A 230 20.04 2.79 10.28
CA SER A 230 19.40 3.54 11.37
C SER A 230 20.02 3.20 12.72
N LYS A 231 19.94 4.13 13.69
CA LYS A 231 20.12 3.75 15.11
C LYS A 231 19.09 2.69 15.49
N GLU A 232 19.43 1.88 16.49
CA GLU A 232 18.48 0.94 17.08
C GLU A 232 17.20 1.69 17.50
N PHE A 233 16.06 1.17 17.06
CA PHE A 233 14.77 1.79 17.29
C PHE A 233 13.75 0.73 17.75
N SER A 234 13.28 0.87 18.98
CA SER A 234 12.29 -0.04 19.57
C SER A 234 10.88 0.47 19.30
N TRP A 235 10.22 -0.12 18.29
CA TRP A 235 8.81 0.14 18.00
C TRP A 235 7.92 -0.12 19.22
N ARG A 236 8.17 -1.24 19.92
CA ARG A 236 7.44 -1.61 21.12
C ARG A 236 7.48 -0.52 22.20
N ASP A 237 8.63 0.11 22.39
CA ASP A 237 8.78 1.15 23.42
C ASP A 237 8.07 2.43 23.01
N GLN A 238 8.13 2.83 21.74
CA GLN A 238 7.45 4.04 21.27
C GLN A 238 5.93 3.95 21.38
N PHE A 239 5.36 2.78 21.12
CA PHE A 239 3.92 2.58 21.26
C PHE A 239 3.50 2.17 22.69
N SER A 240 4.45 1.99 23.63
CA SER A 240 4.18 1.45 24.97
C SER A 240 3.17 2.25 25.80
N PHE A 241 3.01 3.55 25.53
CA PHE A 241 2.01 4.39 26.17
C PHE A 241 0.57 3.86 25.99
N ILE A 242 0.30 3.06 24.95
CA ILE A 242 -1.00 2.40 24.71
C ILE A 242 -1.41 1.54 25.90
N LYS A 243 -0.46 0.96 26.66
CA LYS A 243 -0.76 0.17 27.87
C LYS A 243 -1.56 0.95 28.90
N ASN A 244 -1.42 2.27 28.92
CA ASN A 244 -2.02 3.18 29.88
C ASN A 244 -3.30 3.86 29.36
N ILE A 245 -3.77 3.50 28.16
CA ILE A 245 -5.03 4.04 27.62
C ILE A 245 -6.19 3.34 28.33
N ASP A 246 -6.91 4.12 29.12
CA ASP A 246 -8.03 3.69 29.95
C ASP A 246 -9.37 4.13 29.36
N LEU A 247 -9.70 3.54 28.21
CA LEU A 247 -11.02 3.68 27.59
C LEU A 247 -11.93 2.54 28.04
N PRO A 248 -13.22 2.79 28.30
CA PRO A 248 -14.19 1.71 28.45
C PRO A 248 -14.13 0.77 27.23
N LEU A 249 -14.09 -0.55 27.44
CA LEU A 249 -13.81 -1.51 26.36
C LEU A 249 -14.82 -1.40 25.21
N LEU A 250 -16.09 -1.16 25.52
CA LEU A 250 -17.13 -0.94 24.51
C LEU A 250 -16.83 0.28 23.63
N THR A 251 -16.50 1.42 24.26
CA THR A 251 -16.10 2.65 23.56
C THR A 251 -14.88 2.42 22.68
N TYR A 252 -13.90 1.66 23.18
CA TYR A 252 -12.68 1.32 22.45
C TYR A 252 -12.98 0.47 21.21
N LYS A 253 -13.82 -0.55 21.33
CA LYS A 253 -14.27 -1.37 20.20
C LYS A 253 -15.02 -0.55 19.16
N GLN A 254 -15.91 0.35 19.60
CA GLN A 254 -16.65 1.25 18.70
C GLN A 254 -15.71 2.21 17.96
N LEU A 255 -14.70 2.74 18.65
CA LEU A 255 -13.69 3.61 18.08
C LEU A 255 -12.84 2.90 17.03
N ILE A 256 -12.32 1.70 17.34
CA ILE A 256 -11.58 0.89 16.36
C ILE A 256 -12.48 0.49 15.20
N SER A 257 -13.74 0.12 15.45
CA SER A 257 -14.71 -0.20 14.39
C SER A 257 -15.01 1.00 13.49
N GLN A 258 -15.09 2.21 14.05
CA GLN A 258 -15.23 3.44 13.26
C GLN A 258 -14.00 3.67 12.38
N ILE A 259 -12.79 3.58 12.95
CA ILE A 259 -11.53 3.72 12.19
C ILE A 259 -11.45 2.64 11.10
N HIS A 260 -11.77 1.39 11.44
CA HIS A 260 -11.73 0.26 10.53
C HIS A 260 -12.67 0.46 9.33
N ASN A 261 -13.96 0.71 9.60
CA ASN A 261 -14.96 0.75 8.54
C ASN A 261 -15.02 2.07 7.77
N LYS A 262 -14.67 3.19 8.42
CA LYS A 262 -14.81 4.53 7.83
C LYS A 262 -13.51 5.13 7.33
N ILE A 263 -12.35 4.57 7.72
CA ILE A 263 -11.05 5.07 7.28
C ILE A 263 -10.24 3.95 6.66
N PHE A 264 -9.94 2.88 7.40
CA PHE A 264 -9.03 1.84 6.97
C PHE A 264 -9.53 1.12 5.70
N ILE A 265 -10.77 0.62 5.68
CA ILE A 265 -11.32 -0.09 4.52
C ILE A 265 -11.31 0.83 3.27
N PRO A 266 -11.87 2.06 3.29
CA PRO A 266 -11.76 2.97 2.14
C PRO A 266 -10.30 3.27 1.73
N TYR A 267 -9.42 3.48 2.71
CA TYR A 267 -8.01 3.80 2.48
C TYR A 267 -7.23 2.68 1.79
N GLN A 268 -7.52 1.41 2.08
CA GLN A 268 -6.88 0.27 1.41
C GLN A 268 -7.04 0.32 -0.12
N TYR A 269 -8.01 1.10 -0.61
CA TYR A 269 -8.29 1.26 -2.03
C TYR A 269 -7.93 2.66 -2.57
N GLU A 270 -7.52 3.61 -1.71
CA GLU A 270 -7.09 4.97 -2.06
C GLU A 270 -5.69 5.30 -1.50
N GLU A 271 -4.63 4.85 -2.20
CA GLU A 271 -3.23 5.11 -1.83
C GLU A 271 -2.80 6.59 -1.89
N LYS A 272 -3.69 7.52 -2.26
CA LYS A 272 -3.33 8.92 -2.57
C LYS A 272 -3.56 9.92 -1.43
N GLN A 273 -4.25 9.54 -0.36
CA GLN A 273 -4.51 10.48 0.73
C GLN A 273 -3.51 10.28 1.87
N ASP A 274 -2.72 11.31 2.20
CA ASP A 274 -1.88 11.37 3.41
C ASP A 274 -2.77 11.44 4.68
N ILE A 275 -3.41 10.33 5.02
CA ILE A 275 -4.37 10.26 6.13
C ILE A 275 -3.68 10.54 7.46
N LEU A 276 -2.47 10.01 7.67
CA LEU A 276 -1.75 10.22 8.93
C LEU A 276 -1.28 11.67 9.08
N GLY A 277 -0.81 12.31 8.01
CA GLY A 277 -0.46 13.73 8.02
C GLY A 277 -1.66 14.63 8.30
N LYS A 278 -2.81 14.35 7.66
CA LYS A 278 -4.09 15.04 7.95
C LYS A 278 -4.53 14.83 9.40
N ALA A 279 -4.49 13.59 9.89
CA ALA A 279 -4.83 13.26 11.27
C ALA A 279 -3.91 13.97 12.27
N TYR A 280 -2.60 14.02 12.00
CA TYR A 280 -1.62 14.73 12.83
C TYR A 280 -1.95 16.21 12.99
N LYS A 281 -2.20 16.90 11.87
CA LYS A 281 -2.60 18.32 11.87
C LYS A 281 -3.90 18.55 12.66
N ILE A 282 -4.91 17.72 12.43
CA ILE A 282 -6.22 17.86 13.09
C ILE A 282 -6.09 17.61 14.60
N PHE A 283 -5.34 16.57 15.01
CA PHE A 283 -5.21 16.20 16.42
C PHE A 283 -4.42 17.23 17.22
N LEU A 284 -3.42 17.87 16.60
CA LEU A 284 -2.68 19.00 17.19
C LEU A 284 -3.50 20.30 17.24
N SER A 285 -4.32 20.59 16.22
CA SER A 285 -5.00 21.90 16.09
C SER A 285 -5.93 22.26 17.27
N ARG A 286 -6.51 21.25 17.94
CA ARG A 286 -7.40 21.44 19.10
C ARG A 286 -6.64 21.81 20.39
N ALA A 287 -5.31 21.72 20.43
CA ALA A 287 -4.52 22.00 21.62
C ALA A 287 -4.49 23.48 22.00
N GLY A 288 -4.93 24.41 21.15
CA GLY A 288 -5.08 25.85 21.45
C GLY A 288 -3.77 26.57 21.85
N LYS A 289 -2.66 25.85 21.94
CA LYS A 289 -1.31 26.30 22.23
C LYS A 289 -0.39 25.61 21.24
N ILE A 290 -0.16 26.29 20.12
CA ILE A 290 0.90 25.96 19.16
C ILE A 290 2.30 26.00 19.84
N GLU A 291 2.38 26.57 21.05
CA GLU A 291 3.61 26.81 21.81
C GLU A 291 4.29 25.59 22.45
N ASN A 292 3.63 24.42 22.57
CA ASN A 292 4.19 23.35 23.42
C ASN A 292 5.29 22.48 22.77
N LYS A 293 5.57 22.58 21.45
CA LYS A 293 6.55 21.67 20.82
C LYS A 293 7.52 22.26 19.80
N ASN A 294 7.45 23.53 19.41
CA ASN A 294 8.32 24.08 18.34
C ASN A 294 8.34 23.24 17.04
N ILE A 295 7.30 22.43 16.77
CA ILE A 295 7.19 21.61 15.55
C ILE A 295 6.49 22.45 14.50
N ILE A 296 7.19 22.72 13.39
CA ILE A 296 6.68 23.51 12.26
C ILE A 296 6.44 22.55 11.09
N LEU A 297 5.20 22.13 10.91
CA LEU A 297 4.82 21.34 9.74
C LEU A 297 4.76 22.22 8.49
N THR A 298 5.33 21.71 7.40
CA THR A 298 5.20 22.37 6.09
C THR A 298 3.75 22.26 5.57
N PRO A 299 3.09 23.38 5.19
CA PRO A 299 1.75 23.36 4.59
C PRO A 299 1.69 22.55 3.30
N ASP A 300 0.56 21.90 3.01
CA ASP A 300 0.46 20.97 1.87
C ASP A 300 0.71 21.65 0.52
N HIS A 301 0.14 22.84 0.30
CA HIS A 301 0.35 23.61 -0.93
C HIS A 301 1.82 24.02 -1.16
N ILE A 302 2.63 24.13 -0.09
CA ILE A 302 4.06 24.41 -0.21
C ILE A 302 4.81 23.14 -0.61
N LYS A 303 4.49 21.99 0.00
CA LYS A 303 5.08 20.70 -0.38
C LYS A 303 4.82 20.39 -1.85
N GLU A 304 3.56 20.50 -2.28
CA GLU A 304 3.12 20.27 -3.65
C GLU A 304 3.87 21.18 -4.63
N LEU A 305 3.97 22.49 -4.33
CA LEU A 305 4.70 23.44 -5.17
C LEU A 305 6.18 23.05 -5.30
N MET A 306 6.86 22.74 -4.19
CA MET A 306 8.27 22.41 -4.19
C MET A 306 8.57 21.10 -4.93
N VAL A 307 7.75 20.06 -4.75
CA VAL A 307 7.89 18.80 -5.49
C VAL A 307 7.63 19.01 -6.99
N LYS A 308 6.63 19.81 -7.36
CA LYS A 308 6.41 20.19 -8.77
C LYS A 308 7.59 20.93 -9.38
N LEU A 309 8.20 21.85 -8.63
CA LEU A 309 9.38 22.60 -9.07
C LEU A 309 10.62 21.70 -9.21
N ALA A 310 10.71 20.61 -8.45
CA ALA A 310 11.79 19.62 -8.55
C ALA A 310 11.74 18.83 -9.88
N ARG A 311 10.59 18.80 -10.58
CA ARG A 311 10.41 18.16 -11.90
C ARG A 311 10.92 16.71 -11.91
N LEU A 312 10.47 15.92 -10.94
CA LEU A 312 10.88 14.54 -10.77
C LEU A 312 10.63 13.71 -12.04
N ASN A 313 11.60 12.86 -12.36
CA ASN A 313 11.47 11.75 -13.28
C ASN A 313 11.20 10.46 -12.51
N VAL A 314 10.61 9.46 -13.17
CA VAL A 314 10.24 8.18 -12.54
C VAL A 314 11.42 7.44 -11.88
N ASN A 315 12.65 7.73 -12.30
CA ASN A 315 13.88 7.10 -11.80
C ASN A 315 14.64 7.93 -10.75
N ASP A 316 14.14 9.10 -10.37
CA ASP A 316 14.83 9.97 -9.43
C ASP A 316 14.75 9.42 -8.00
N VAL A 317 15.82 9.59 -7.23
CA VAL A 317 15.87 9.30 -5.80
C VAL A 317 15.64 10.61 -5.03
N VAL A 318 14.69 10.60 -4.11
CA VAL A 318 14.30 11.75 -3.29
C VAL A 318 14.81 11.56 -1.87
N ILE A 319 15.55 12.55 -1.39
CA ILE A 319 16.14 12.58 -0.06
C ILE A 319 15.54 13.75 0.71
N ASP A 320 15.00 13.46 1.89
CA ASP A 320 14.51 14.44 2.85
C ASP A 320 15.28 14.33 4.16
N THR A 321 16.13 15.31 4.42
CA THR A 321 17.06 15.31 5.57
C THR A 321 16.43 15.79 6.88
N CYS A 322 15.20 16.30 6.82
CA CYS A 322 14.43 16.85 7.95
C CYS A 322 12.95 16.49 7.75
N THR A 323 12.65 15.19 7.71
CA THR A 323 11.38 14.74 7.12
C THR A 323 10.15 14.94 7.98
N ASP A 324 10.33 15.21 9.29
CA ASP A 324 9.24 15.35 10.24
C ASP A 324 8.35 14.09 10.15
N SER A 325 7.05 14.25 9.93
CA SER A 325 6.05 13.19 9.71
C SER A 325 6.06 12.57 8.29
N GLY A 326 7.04 12.91 7.45
CA GLY A 326 7.22 12.33 6.11
C GLY A 326 6.55 13.08 4.96
N GLY A 327 6.06 14.31 5.19
CA GLY A 327 5.16 15.00 4.26
C GLY A 327 5.72 15.22 2.85
N PHE A 328 7.00 15.59 2.70
CA PHE A 328 7.63 15.77 1.39
C PHE A 328 7.87 14.45 0.67
N LEU A 329 8.31 13.43 1.41
CA LEU A 329 8.50 12.09 0.86
C LEU A 329 7.18 11.49 0.38
N MET A 330 6.07 11.76 1.07
CA MET A 330 4.73 11.36 0.64
C MET A 330 4.33 12.02 -0.69
N GLU A 331 4.50 13.34 -0.79
CA GLU A 331 4.22 14.10 -2.01
C GLU A 331 5.10 13.65 -3.20
N ALA A 332 6.38 13.39 -2.93
CA ALA A 332 7.31 12.84 -3.90
C ALA A 332 6.92 11.42 -4.33
N MET A 333 6.55 10.56 -3.39
CA MET A 333 6.08 9.20 -3.67
C MET A 333 4.83 9.22 -4.55
N GLU A 334 3.85 10.06 -4.25
CA GLU A 334 2.65 10.20 -5.08
C GLU A 334 3.00 10.69 -6.50
N THR A 335 3.91 11.66 -6.61
CA THR A 335 4.40 12.15 -7.90
C THR A 335 5.07 11.03 -8.71
N LEU A 336 5.97 10.27 -8.08
CA LEU A 336 6.65 9.13 -8.70
C LEU A 336 5.68 8.00 -9.06
N TYR A 337 4.67 7.73 -8.23
CA TYR A 337 3.62 6.76 -8.52
C TYR A 337 2.79 7.18 -9.73
N ASN A 338 2.42 8.46 -9.83
CA ASN A 338 1.70 8.98 -11.00
C ASN A 338 2.54 8.87 -12.29
N LEU A 339 3.87 9.00 -12.19
CA LEU A 339 4.79 8.79 -13.31
C LEU A 339 4.96 7.30 -13.67
N ALA A 340 5.01 6.41 -12.68
CA ALA A 340 5.11 4.96 -12.83
C ALA A 340 3.79 4.30 -13.29
N LYS A 341 2.64 4.97 -13.06
CA LYS A 341 1.30 4.53 -13.47
C LYS A 341 0.95 3.18 -12.84
N ASP A 342 0.60 2.16 -13.63
CA ASP A 342 0.30 0.82 -13.12
C ASP A 342 1.50 -0.15 -13.25
N ASP A 343 2.73 0.35 -13.45
CA ASP A 343 3.94 -0.48 -13.39
C ASP A 343 4.30 -0.83 -11.94
N GLU A 344 3.68 -1.89 -11.41
CA GLU A 344 3.83 -2.30 -10.02
C GLU A 344 5.27 -2.65 -9.62
N ASP A 345 6.10 -3.19 -10.54
CA ASP A 345 7.52 -3.42 -10.23
C ASP A 345 8.23 -2.08 -10.00
N LYS A 346 7.89 -1.05 -10.81
CA LYS A 346 8.45 0.28 -10.64
C LYS A 346 7.93 0.95 -9.38
N LEU A 347 6.64 0.76 -9.05
CA LEU A 347 6.09 1.21 -7.77
C LEU A 347 6.79 0.53 -6.58
N GLU A 348 7.12 -0.76 -6.69
CA GLU A 348 7.93 -1.48 -5.69
C GLU A 348 9.37 -0.96 -5.60
N GLU A 349 10.00 -0.63 -6.73
CA GLU A 349 11.31 0.01 -6.73
C GLU A 349 11.28 1.39 -6.07
N ILE A 350 10.29 2.23 -6.39
CA ILE A 350 10.12 3.56 -5.80
C ILE A 350 10.04 3.45 -4.27
N ARG A 351 9.17 2.57 -3.78
CA ARG A 351 8.99 2.26 -2.36
C ARG A 351 10.29 1.82 -1.68
N ASN A 352 10.96 0.83 -2.25
CA ASN A 352 12.08 0.21 -1.57
C ASN A 352 13.41 0.98 -1.73
N ARG A 353 13.55 1.86 -2.73
CA ARG A 353 14.86 2.44 -3.11
C ARG A 353 14.89 3.94 -3.36
N GLN A 354 13.79 4.58 -3.74
CA GLN A 354 13.83 5.96 -4.23
C GLN A 354 13.41 7.01 -3.20
N LEU A 355 13.05 6.62 -1.99
CA LEU A 355 12.60 7.53 -0.93
C LEU A 355 13.49 7.33 0.29
N ILE A 356 14.20 8.38 0.71
CA ILE A 356 15.14 8.34 1.84
C ILE A 356 14.82 9.49 2.79
N GLY A 357 14.61 9.18 4.08
CA GLY A 357 14.21 10.16 5.08
C GLY A 357 15.04 10.10 6.34
N PHE A 358 15.40 11.26 6.89
CA PHE A 358 16.08 11.39 8.17
C PHE A 358 15.19 12.11 9.18
N GLU A 359 15.13 11.58 10.39
CA GLU A 359 14.48 12.24 11.54
C GLU A 359 15.17 11.84 12.85
N ILE A 360 15.33 12.81 13.76
CA ILE A 360 15.99 12.63 15.06
C ILE A 360 14.99 12.55 16.22
N ASP A 361 13.78 13.08 16.06
CA ASP A 361 12.72 12.98 17.05
C ASP A 361 12.03 11.62 16.92
N PRO A 362 12.01 10.81 17.99
CA PRO A 362 11.48 9.45 17.92
C PRO A 362 9.98 9.38 17.64
N VAL A 363 9.21 10.41 18.02
CA VAL A 363 7.77 10.45 17.78
C VAL A 363 7.51 10.81 16.32
N LEU A 364 8.18 11.84 15.78
CA LEU A 364 8.07 12.21 14.37
C LEU A 364 8.57 11.09 13.45
N PHE A 365 9.71 10.48 13.78
CA PHE A 365 10.22 9.32 13.05
C PHE A 365 9.21 8.16 13.04
N SER A 366 8.56 7.90 14.18
CA SER A 366 7.52 6.86 14.26
C SER A 366 6.33 7.18 13.36
N LEU A 367 5.91 8.44 13.33
CA LEU A 367 4.81 8.90 12.48
C LEU A 367 5.16 8.80 11.00
N ALA A 368 6.35 9.24 10.60
CA ALA A 368 6.84 9.14 9.22
C ALA A 368 6.92 7.69 8.76
N CYS A 369 7.50 6.81 9.57
CA CYS A 369 7.56 5.38 9.25
C CYS A 369 6.17 4.74 9.20
N SER A 370 5.26 5.14 10.10
CA SER A 370 3.86 4.68 10.04
C SER A 370 3.19 5.14 8.75
N ASN A 371 3.47 6.36 8.30
CA ASN A 371 2.89 6.93 7.08
C ASN A 371 3.39 6.17 5.86
N MET A 372 4.71 6.02 5.74
CA MET A 372 5.35 5.24 4.69
C MET A 372 4.90 3.77 4.67
N PHE A 373 4.66 3.17 5.84
CA PHE A 373 4.16 1.80 5.95
C PHE A 373 2.75 1.65 5.38
N LEU A 374 1.84 2.55 5.75
CA LEU A 374 0.45 2.48 5.30
C LEU A 374 0.31 2.69 3.79
N HIS A 375 1.22 3.45 3.17
CA HIS A 375 1.25 3.69 1.71
C HIS A 375 2.03 2.64 0.89
N GLY A 376 2.17 1.43 1.42
CA GLY A 376 2.70 0.28 0.67
C GLY A 376 4.19 -0.02 0.89
N ASP A 377 4.83 0.68 1.84
CA ASP A 377 6.19 0.51 2.39
C ASP A 377 7.34 1.26 1.67
N GLY A 378 7.42 2.58 1.91
CA GLY A 378 8.58 3.45 1.63
C GLY A 378 9.61 3.54 2.77
N ARG A 379 9.40 2.79 3.86
CA ARG A 379 10.10 3.01 5.15
C ARG A 379 11.48 2.39 5.23
N SER A 380 11.82 1.53 4.26
CA SER A 380 13.07 0.76 4.27
C SER A 380 14.30 1.65 4.31
N ASN A 381 14.20 2.90 3.83
CA ASN A 381 15.27 3.89 3.87
C ASN A 381 14.96 5.09 4.79
N MET A 382 14.07 4.91 5.77
CA MET A 382 13.90 5.87 6.86
C MET A 382 14.99 5.65 7.91
N LEU A 383 15.62 6.71 8.34
CA LEU A 383 16.83 6.71 9.16
C LEU A 383 16.59 7.52 10.44
N PHE A 384 16.54 6.83 11.59
CA PHE A 384 16.45 7.47 12.90
C PHE A 384 17.85 7.92 13.35
N ARG A 385 18.28 9.09 12.88
CA ARG A 385 19.64 9.63 13.12
C ARG A 385 19.74 11.08 12.70
N ASN A 386 20.81 11.73 13.18
CA ASN A 386 21.15 13.08 12.74
C ASN A 386 21.59 13.00 11.26
N SER A 387 21.04 13.89 10.43
CA SER A 387 21.41 14.02 9.01
C SER A 387 22.74 14.75 8.84
N LEU A 388 23.22 15.47 9.86
CA LEU A 388 24.55 16.09 9.87
C LEU A 388 25.62 15.03 10.12
N LEU A 389 26.50 14.81 9.14
CA LEU A 389 27.55 13.79 9.16
C LEU A 389 28.77 14.15 10.05
N ASN A 390 28.99 15.45 10.32
CA ASN A 390 30.10 15.94 11.14
C ASN A 390 29.56 16.79 12.29
N VAL A 391 29.23 16.14 13.41
CA VAL A 391 28.99 16.85 14.67
C VAL A 391 30.32 16.85 15.42
N SER A 392 30.97 18.02 15.50
CA SER A 392 32.24 18.23 16.22
C SER A 392 32.10 18.17 17.75
N ASP A 393 30.87 18.01 18.25
CA ASP A 393 30.62 17.71 19.65
C ASP A 393 30.85 16.21 19.90
N ASN A 394 31.66 15.91 20.93
CA ASN A 394 32.11 14.59 21.40
C ASN A 394 30.99 13.59 21.79
N THR A 395 29.78 13.68 21.24
CA THR A 395 28.80 12.59 21.25
C THR A 395 29.25 11.51 20.28
N ILE A 396 30.09 10.59 20.78
CA ILE A 396 30.56 9.41 20.07
C ILE A 396 29.36 8.64 19.51
N MET A 397 29.16 8.73 18.19
CA MET A 397 28.37 7.75 17.45
C MET A 397 29.34 6.78 16.80
N ASN A 398 29.18 5.49 17.08
CA ASN A 398 29.90 4.42 16.38
C ASN A 398 29.34 4.30 14.95
N ASN A 399 29.55 5.34 14.14
CA ASN A 399 28.92 5.54 12.85
C ASN A 399 29.90 5.12 11.75
N LYS A 400 29.55 4.07 11.00
CA LYS A 400 30.18 3.75 9.71
C LYS A 400 29.53 4.59 8.60
N ASP A 401 29.60 5.91 8.74
CA ASP A 401 28.92 6.85 7.85
C ASP A 401 29.47 6.87 6.43
N ASP A 402 30.69 6.35 6.23
CA ASP A 402 31.29 6.15 4.90
C ASP A 402 30.38 5.32 3.98
N VAL A 403 29.58 4.40 4.53
CA VAL A 403 28.65 3.53 3.78
C VAL A 403 27.44 4.30 3.23
N LEU A 404 27.15 5.50 3.73
CA LEU A 404 26.09 6.37 3.19
C LEU A 404 26.57 7.26 2.04
N LEU A 405 27.88 7.34 1.82
CA LEU A 405 28.50 8.13 0.76
C LEU A 405 28.85 7.30 -0.49
N GLU A 406 28.81 5.97 -0.39
CA GLU A 406 28.87 5.00 -1.50
C GLU A 406 27.47 4.65 -2.01
#